data_AF-A0A0V0WRY8-F1
#
_entry.id   AF-A0A0V0WRY8-F1
#
_cell.length_a   1.000
_cell.length_b   1.000
_cell.length_c   1.000
_cell.angle_alpha   90.00
_cell.angle_beta   90.00
_cell.angle_gamma   90.00
#
_symmetry.space_group_name_H-M   'P 1'
#
loop_
_entity.id
_entity.type
_entity.pdbx_description
1 polymer ?
#
loop_
_entity_poly.entity_id
_entity_poly.type
_entity_poly.pdbx_seq_one_letter_code
_entity_poly.pdbx_strand_id
1 'polypeptide(L)'
;MLANDLEQVQNNSIAENIVKRNDTLQKDNDQLISLSVGIYHIVEELNYACIPLGIVIFLMQGFASAAIIFNSKLRRKRTFLLICMLCISWTIVAAGEICSAVGTLVRYSLFNNCVITQYNCFIEQTSLAVGLLLVIDTNLLTAVDRCLAIITPHWYRKQYKLWMVYMVIFFAILHVFISRLQRFFNVSDILLPFCTPLMDSSEGIVKEQQIISNILLIITILLYFLTIILVKVKLKNVKQDRILCCRAKEQLKSKLLNTLALNTASYATTLLFGYILTTIASSEKNIFESLKIARYALITFLNGIVTFLIFYFRIREFRFAMIQMLQKIPVLKNLKLVRIVPSEFSTAVS
;
A
#
# COMPACT_ATOMS: atom_id res chain seq x y z
N MET A 1 -25.64 -5.87 68.75
CA MET A 1 -24.18 -5.67 68.71
C MET A 1 -23.53 -6.53 67.63
N LEU A 2 -23.67 -7.87 67.64
CA LEU A 2 -23.08 -8.75 66.60
C LEU A 2 -23.45 -8.42 65.14
N ALA A 3 -24.66 -7.92 64.87
CA ALA A 3 -25.09 -7.58 63.50
C ALA A 3 -24.38 -6.34 62.93
N ASN A 4 -24.11 -5.32 63.77
CA ASN A 4 -23.40 -4.11 63.36
C ASN A 4 -21.92 -4.39 63.09
N ASP A 5 -21.31 -5.27 63.88
CA ASP A 5 -19.90 -5.64 63.70
C ASP A 5 -19.68 -6.44 62.41
N LEU A 6 -20.62 -7.30 62.01
CA LEU A 6 -20.56 -8.06 60.77
C LEU A 6 -20.73 -7.17 59.53
N GLU A 7 -21.64 -6.21 59.59
CA GLU A 7 -21.89 -5.26 58.51
C GLU A 7 -20.72 -4.28 58.32
N GLN A 8 -20.07 -3.88 59.41
CA GLN A 8 -18.87 -3.04 59.38
C GLN A 8 -17.65 -3.78 58.81
N VAL A 9 -17.45 -5.06 59.17
CA VAL A 9 -16.37 -5.89 58.61
C VAL A 9 -16.60 -6.16 57.11
N GLN A 10 -17.83 -6.41 56.69
CA GLN A 10 -18.16 -6.63 55.29
C GLN A 10 -17.96 -5.36 54.44
N ASN A 11 -18.36 -4.19 54.94
CA ASN A 11 -18.12 -2.91 54.25
C ASN A 11 -16.64 -2.56 54.15
N ASN A 12 -15.84 -2.85 55.17
CA ASN A 12 -14.39 -2.65 55.14
C ASN A 12 -13.70 -3.57 54.12
N SER A 13 -14.14 -4.83 54.00
CA SER A 13 -13.60 -5.78 53.01
C SER A 13 -13.94 -5.38 51.55
N ILE A 14 -15.12 -4.82 51.31
CA ILE A 14 -15.53 -4.33 49.99
C ILE A 14 -14.73 -3.07 49.63
N ALA A 15 -14.55 -2.14 50.57
CA ALA A 15 -13.73 -0.96 50.38
C ALA A 15 -12.27 -1.31 50.07
N GLU A 16 -11.67 -2.26 50.81
CA GLU A 16 -10.29 -2.70 50.57
C GLU A 16 -10.11 -3.38 49.21
N ASN A 17 -11.11 -4.16 48.76
CA ASN A 17 -11.10 -4.77 47.43
C ASN A 17 -11.26 -3.74 46.30
N ILE A 18 -12.03 -2.67 46.53
CA ILE A 18 -12.17 -1.55 45.57
C ILE A 18 -10.87 -0.76 45.48
N VAL A 19 -10.23 -0.47 46.61
CA VAL A 19 -8.94 0.24 46.66
C VAL A 19 -7.85 -0.56 45.96
N LYS A 20 -7.69 -1.85 46.30
CA LYS A 20 -6.72 -2.74 45.62
C LYS A 20 -6.95 -2.84 44.12
N ARG A 21 -8.22 -2.91 43.68
CA ARG A 21 -8.58 -2.92 42.26
C ARG A 21 -8.21 -1.60 41.58
N ASN A 22 -8.50 -0.47 42.22
CA ASN A 22 -8.15 0.85 41.68
C ASN A 22 -6.64 1.05 41.62
N ASP A 23 -5.88 0.58 42.62
CA ASP A 23 -4.42 0.66 42.64
C ASP A 23 -3.79 -0.20 41.52
N THR A 24 -4.31 -1.41 41.29
CA THR A 24 -3.87 -2.23 40.14
C THR A 24 -4.19 -1.58 38.81
N LEU A 25 -5.38 -0.99 38.67
CA LEU A 25 -5.83 -0.36 37.42
C LEU A 25 -5.06 0.93 37.12
N GLN A 26 -4.70 1.68 38.17
CA GLN A 26 -3.83 2.84 38.06
C GLN A 26 -2.41 2.45 37.66
N LYS A 27 -1.84 1.42 38.28
CA LYS A 27 -0.50 0.91 37.94
C LYS A 27 -0.42 0.40 36.50
N ASP A 28 -1.45 -0.28 36.02
CA ASP A 28 -1.51 -0.77 34.63
C ASP A 28 -1.61 0.40 33.64
N ASN A 29 -2.39 1.43 33.97
CA ASN A 29 -2.48 2.66 33.17
C ASN A 29 -1.14 3.42 33.11
N ASP A 30 -0.44 3.55 34.24
CA ASP A 30 0.86 4.23 34.30
C ASP A 30 1.93 3.49 33.49
N GLN A 31 1.91 2.15 33.52
CA GLN A 31 2.78 1.33 32.67
C GLN A 31 2.46 1.49 31.18
N LEU A 32 1.17 1.52 30.82
CA LEU A 32 0.73 1.73 29.44
C LEU A 32 1.17 3.09 28.89
N ILE A 33 1.02 4.15 29.70
CA ILE A 33 1.42 5.52 29.36
C ILE A 33 2.94 5.59 29.20
N SER A 34 3.72 5.07 30.16
CA SER A 34 5.18 5.03 30.11
C SER A 34 5.69 4.32 28.85
N LEU A 35 5.09 3.17 28.52
CA LEU A 35 5.39 2.45 27.29
C LEU A 35 5.08 3.30 26.05
N SER A 36 3.90 3.94 25.99
CA SER A 36 3.50 4.78 24.84
C SER A 36 4.48 5.93 24.57
N VAL A 37 4.97 6.58 25.63
CA VAL A 37 5.93 7.69 25.55
C VAL A 37 7.30 7.20 25.08
N GLY A 38 7.77 6.07 25.63
CA GLY A 38 9.02 5.46 25.18
C GLY A 38 8.98 5.06 23.70
N ILE A 39 7.85 4.53 23.23
CA ILE A 39 7.65 4.19 21.81
C ILE A 39 7.66 5.46 20.95
N TYR A 40 6.96 6.51 21.38
CA TYR A 40 6.89 7.78 20.65
C TYR A 40 8.28 8.34 20.33
N HIS A 41 9.17 8.44 21.32
CA HIS A 41 10.52 9.00 21.10
C HIS A 41 11.38 8.18 20.14
N ILE A 42 11.06 6.91 19.91
CA ILE A 42 11.76 6.07 18.93
C ILE A 42 11.27 6.35 17.50
N VAL A 43 9.99 6.72 17.35
CA VAL A 43 9.31 6.85 16.05
C VAL A 43 9.01 8.31 15.66
N GLU A 44 9.29 9.27 16.53
CA GLU A 44 9.05 10.70 16.28
C GLU A 44 9.80 11.20 15.04
N GLU A 45 11.12 11.00 14.99
CA GLU A 45 11.97 11.40 13.84
C GLU A 45 11.47 10.79 12.52
N LEU A 46 10.96 9.57 12.62
CA LEU A 46 10.45 8.80 11.50
C LEU A 46 9.13 9.37 10.99
N ASN A 47 8.21 9.72 11.88
CA ASN A 47 6.96 10.38 11.52
C ASN A 47 7.24 11.72 10.81
N TYR A 48 8.22 12.49 11.30
CA TYR A 48 8.65 13.73 10.63
C TYR A 48 9.25 13.50 9.24
N ALA A 49 9.90 12.36 8.99
CA ALA A 49 10.39 11.98 7.66
C ALA A 49 9.29 11.41 6.76
N CYS A 50 8.35 10.64 7.31
CA CYS A 50 7.25 10.00 6.59
C CYS A 50 6.26 11.03 6.02
N ILE A 51 5.98 12.12 6.72
CA ILE A 51 5.05 13.17 6.26
C ILE A 51 5.49 13.78 4.91
N PRO A 52 6.69 14.39 4.76
CA PRO A 52 7.10 14.98 3.49
C PRO A 52 7.26 13.93 2.39
N LEU A 53 7.77 12.73 2.70
CA LEU A 53 7.86 11.64 1.73
C LEU A 53 6.47 11.19 1.24
N GLY A 54 5.53 11.04 2.17
CA GLY A 54 4.13 10.72 1.89
C GLY A 54 3.49 11.77 0.99
N ILE A 55 3.72 13.06 1.27
CA ILE A 55 3.22 14.16 0.42
C ILE A 55 3.77 14.04 -1.00
N VAL A 56 5.07 13.77 -1.17
CA VAL A 56 5.68 13.58 -2.48
C VAL A 56 5.04 12.42 -3.23
N ILE A 57 4.88 11.25 -2.58
CA ILE A 57 4.24 10.08 -3.18
C ILE A 57 2.78 10.38 -3.57
N PHE A 58 2.03 11.00 -2.65
CA PHE A 58 0.63 11.38 -2.86
C PHE A 58 0.49 12.29 -4.09
N LEU A 59 1.33 13.33 -4.21
CA LEU A 59 1.30 14.25 -5.34
C LEU A 59 1.73 13.57 -6.65
N MET A 60 2.81 12.78 -6.64
CA MET A 60 3.30 12.10 -7.84
C MET A 60 2.28 11.09 -8.38
N GLN A 61 1.73 10.24 -7.50
CA GLN A 61 0.80 9.18 -7.88
C GLN A 61 -0.63 9.72 -8.14
N GLY A 62 -1.05 10.74 -7.38
CA GLY A 62 -2.29 11.47 -7.63
C GLY A 62 -2.27 12.17 -8.98
N PHE A 63 -1.15 12.84 -9.31
CA PHE A 63 -0.97 13.45 -10.62
C PHE A 63 -0.93 12.41 -11.75
N ALA A 64 -0.25 11.27 -11.54
CA ALA A 64 -0.22 10.15 -12.48
C ALA A 64 -1.59 9.57 -12.80
N SER A 65 -2.38 9.29 -11.77
CA SER A 65 -3.73 8.76 -11.92
C SER A 65 -4.63 9.76 -12.66
N ALA A 66 -4.60 11.03 -12.26
CA ALA A 66 -5.36 12.09 -12.93
C ALA A 66 -4.98 12.22 -14.42
N ALA A 67 -3.69 12.14 -14.75
CA ALA A 67 -3.23 12.23 -16.14
C ALA A 67 -3.78 11.10 -17.02
N ILE A 68 -3.91 9.89 -16.48
CA ILE A 68 -4.53 8.77 -17.19
C ILE A 68 -6.05 8.97 -17.30
N ILE A 69 -6.72 9.38 -16.22
CA ILE A 69 -8.18 9.57 -16.17
C ILE A 69 -8.63 10.62 -17.19
N PHE A 70 -7.92 11.74 -17.27
CA PHE A 70 -8.23 12.84 -18.19
C PHE A 70 -7.77 12.59 -19.64
N ASN A 71 -6.98 11.55 -19.89
CA ASN A 71 -6.55 11.19 -21.25
C ASN A 71 -7.47 10.09 -21.83
N SER A 72 -8.42 10.49 -22.67
CA SER A 72 -9.39 9.59 -23.29
C SER A 72 -8.76 8.48 -24.14
N LYS A 73 -7.57 8.70 -24.71
CA LYS A 73 -6.82 7.68 -25.48
C LYS A 73 -6.24 6.61 -24.56
N LEU A 74 -5.70 6.99 -23.40
CA LEU A 74 -5.16 6.04 -22.43
C LEU A 74 -6.26 5.27 -21.72
N ARG A 75 -7.35 5.93 -21.34
CA ARG A 75 -8.49 5.29 -20.64
C ARG A 75 -9.16 4.16 -21.43
N ARG A 76 -9.03 4.15 -22.77
CA ARG A 76 -9.50 3.05 -23.63
C ARG A 76 -8.58 1.83 -23.64
N LYS A 77 -7.32 1.96 -23.18
CA LYS A 77 -6.35 0.86 -23.11
C LYS A 77 -6.45 0.15 -21.76
N ARG A 78 -6.75 -1.15 -21.79
CA ARG A 78 -6.92 -2.03 -20.62
C ARG A 78 -5.77 -1.93 -19.60
N THR A 79 -4.52 -1.98 -20.07
CA THR A 79 -3.33 -1.88 -19.20
C THR A 79 -3.25 -0.56 -18.46
N PHE A 80 -3.64 0.53 -19.11
CA PHE A 80 -3.56 1.86 -18.50
C PHE A 80 -4.62 2.06 -17.43
N LEU A 81 -5.77 1.37 -17.51
CA LEU A 81 -6.73 1.34 -16.42
C LEU A 81 -6.15 0.63 -15.18
N LEU A 82 -5.45 -0.49 -15.36
CA LEU A 82 -4.80 -1.19 -14.25
C LEU A 82 -3.63 -0.38 -13.66
N ILE A 83 -2.82 0.28 -14.52
CA ILE A 83 -1.77 1.21 -14.07
C ILE A 83 -2.39 2.38 -13.30
N CYS A 84 -3.53 2.91 -13.77
CA CYS A 84 -4.24 3.99 -13.09
C CYS A 84 -4.72 3.54 -11.70
N MET A 85 -5.32 2.35 -11.60
CA MET A 85 -5.71 1.78 -10.31
C MET A 85 -4.51 1.63 -9.39
N LEU A 86 -3.37 1.15 -9.89
CA LEU A 86 -2.15 1.03 -9.09
C LEU A 86 -1.66 2.40 -8.56
N CYS A 87 -1.73 3.45 -9.38
CA CYS A 87 -1.39 4.81 -8.96
C CYS A 87 -2.38 5.33 -7.89
N ILE A 88 -3.69 5.05 -8.05
CA ILE A 88 -4.71 5.39 -7.04
C ILE A 88 -4.42 4.66 -5.73
N SER A 89 -4.10 3.36 -5.78
CA SER A 89 -3.76 2.57 -4.60
C SER A 89 -2.58 3.17 -3.83
N TRP A 90 -1.50 3.53 -4.53
CA TRP A 90 -0.35 4.20 -3.89
C TRP A 90 -0.68 5.59 -3.33
N THR A 91 -1.62 6.30 -3.95
CA THR A 91 -2.11 7.59 -3.42
C THR A 91 -2.85 7.37 -2.09
N ILE A 92 -3.68 6.33 -2.00
CA ILE A 92 -4.40 5.95 -0.77
C ILE A 92 -3.42 5.48 0.32
N VAL A 93 -2.40 4.70 -0.04
CA VAL A 93 -1.31 4.31 0.88
C VAL A 93 -0.65 5.56 1.47
N ALA A 94 -0.22 6.49 0.61
CA ALA A 94 0.45 7.71 1.05
C ALA A 94 -0.44 8.58 1.94
N ALA A 95 -1.73 8.71 1.61
CA ALA A 95 -2.69 9.41 2.45
C ALA A 95 -2.84 8.76 3.84
N GLY A 96 -2.95 7.42 3.88
CA GLY A 96 -3.03 6.69 5.15
C GLY A 96 -1.79 6.86 6.02
N GLU A 97 -0.61 6.84 5.41
CA GLU A 97 0.66 7.05 6.11
C GLU A 97 0.76 8.46 6.71
N ILE A 98 0.39 9.50 5.92
CA ILE A 98 0.35 10.88 6.42
C ILE A 98 -0.64 10.99 7.60
N CYS A 99 -1.85 10.44 7.45
CA CYS A 99 -2.85 10.47 8.50
C CYS A 99 -2.35 9.79 9.79
N SER A 100 -1.68 8.65 9.68
CA SER A 100 -1.13 7.92 10.84
C SER A 100 0.01 8.68 11.51
N ALA A 101 0.92 9.26 10.72
CA ALA A 101 2.06 10.01 11.25
C ALA A 101 1.60 11.30 11.94
N VAL A 102 0.71 12.08 11.29
CA VAL A 102 0.13 13.30 11.86
C VAL A 102 -0.74 12.98 13.08
N GLY A 103 -1.56 11.93 13.00
CA GLY A 103 -2.41 11.48 14.10
C GLY A 103 -1.62 11.16 15.36
N THR A 104 -0.47 10.49 15.20
CA THR A 104 0.47 10.20 16.29
C THR A 104 1.06 11.48 16.89
N LEU A 105 1.60 12.38 16.06
CA LEU A 105 2.22 13.63 16.52
C LEU A 105 1.23 14.54 17.26
N VAL A 106 0.04 14.72 16.71
CA VAL A 106 -1.02 15.55 17.31
C VAL A 106 -1.47 14.96 18.65
N ARG A 107 -1.64 13.64 18.73
CA ARG A 107 -2.05 12.98 19.97
C ARG A 107 -1.02 13.17 21.08
N TYR A 108 0.26 12.95 20.76
CA TYR A 108 1.32 13.18 21.71
C TYR A 108 1.36 14.65 22.16
N SER A 109 1.23 15.60 21.23
CA SER A 109 1.21 17.03 21.56
C SER A 109 0.02 17.45 22.45
N LEU A 110 -1.12 16.77 22.38
CA LEU A 110 -2.32 17.12 23.15
C LEU A 110 -2.38 16.42 24.52
N PHE A 111 -1.92 15.17 24.59
CA PHE A 111 -2.12 14.31 25.76
C PHE A 111 -0.82 13.88 26.45
N ASN A 112 0.36 14.26 25.92
CA ASN A 112 1.68 13.78 26.35
C ASN A 112 1.82 12.26 26.35
N ASN A 113 0.99 11.55 25.58
CA ASN A 113 1.02 10.10 25.41
C ASN A 113 0.38 9.71 24.07
N CYS A 114 0.58 8.47 23.64
CA CYS A 114 0.07 7.95 22.37
C CYS A 114 -1.03 6.90 22.53
N VAL A 115 -1.56 6.73 23.75
CA VAL A 115 -2.55 5.71 24.08
C VAL A 115 -3.82 5.94 23.26
N ILE A 116 -4.35 4.86 22.69
CA ILE A 116 -5.51 4.92 21.80
C ILE A 116 -6.32 3.64 21.89
N THR A 117 -7.64 3.74 21.72
CA THR A 117 -8.49 2.54 21.61
C THR A 117 -8.20 1.81 20.30
N GLN A 118 -8.29 0.49 20.33
CA GLN A 118 -8.13 -0.35 19.14
C GLN A 118 -9.13 0.05 18.03
N TYR A 119 -10.34 0.50 18.37
CA TYR A 119 -11.29 1.10 17.42
C TYR A 119 -10.74 2.35 16.71
N ASN A 120 -10.25 3.34 17.44
CA ASN A 120 -9.72 4.56 16.83
C ASN A 120 -8.46 4.26 16.01
N CYS A 121 -7.63 3.31 16.46
CA CYS A 121 -6.48 2.85 15.70
C CYS A 121 -6.91 2.14 14.40
N PHE A 122 -7.97 1.33 14.42
CA PHE A 122 -8.53 0.74 13.21
C PHE A 122 -8.96 1.81 12.20
N ILE A 123 -9.62 2.88 12.64
CA ILE A 123 -10.03 3.99 11.78
C ILE A 123 -8.80 4.69 11.18
N GLU A 124 -7.81 5.03 11.99
CA GLU A 124 -6.57 5.67 11.57
C GLU A 124 -5.80 4.83 10.53
N GLN A 125 -5.73 3.52 10.73
CA GLN A 125 -5.01 2.58 9.85
C GLN A 125 -5.81 2.13 8.63
N THR A 126 -7.09 2.47 8.54
CA THR A 126 -7.96 1.94 7.47
C THR A 126 -7.50 2.36 6.09
N SER A 127 -7.14 3.64 5.90
CA SER A 127 -6.67 4.11 4.59
C SER A 127 -5.39 3.38 4.16
N LEU A 128 -4.43 3.22 5.07
CA LEU A 128 -3.17 2.55 4.78
C LEU A 128 -3.39 1.09 4.37
N ALA A 129 -4.19 0.35 5.15
CA ALA A 129 -4.50 -1.05 4.89
C ALA A 129 -5.28 -1.25 3.57
N VAL A 130 -6.26 -0.39 3.29
CA VAL A 130 -7.02 -0.40 2.02
C VAL A 130 -6.08 -0.18 0.85
N GLY A 131 -5.19 0.81 0.94
CA GLY A 131 -4.22 1.12 -0.10
C GLY A 131 -3.29 -0.07 -0.39
N LEU A 132 -2.70 -0.68 0.64
CA LEU A 132 -1.77 -1.80 0.49
C LEU A 132 -2.45 -3.03 -0.14
N LEU A 133 -3.66 -3.36 0.29
CA LEU A 133 -4.40 -4.49 -0.27
C LEU A 133 -4.78 -4.24 -1.74
N LEU A 134 -5.19 -3.02 -2.09
CA LEU A 134 -5.42 -2.64 -3.49
C LEU A 134 -4.14 -2.68 -4.34
N VAL A 135 -2.96 -2.37 -3.78
CA VAL A 135 -1.67 -2.53 -4.49
C VAL A 135 -1.42 -4.00 -4.81
N ILE A 136 -1.65 -4.90 -3.85
CA ILE A 136 -1.49 -6.35 -4.04
C ILE A 136 -2.44 -6.86 -5.13
N ASP A 137 -3.74 -6.56 -4.98
CA ASP A 137 -4.77 -7.01 -5.93
C ASP A 137 -4.49 -6.47 -7.33
N THR A 138 -4.16 -5.18 -7.46
CA THR A 138 -3.92 -4.59 -8.79
C THR A 138 -2.68 -5.18 -9.46
N ASN A 139 -1.62 -5.48 -8.70
CA ASN A 139 -0.44 -6.16 -9.25
C ASN A 139 -0.78 -7.59 -9.72
N LEU A 140 -1.55 -8.35 -8.94
CA LEU A 140 -2.02 -9.69 -9.31
C LEU A 140 -2.87 -9.64 -10.58
N LEU A 141 -3.88 -8.77 -10.62
CA LEU A 141 -4.78 -8.61 -11.76
C LEU A 141 -4.03 -8.19 -13.02
N THR A 142 -3.00 -7.35 -12.87
CA THR A 142 -2.10 -6.98 -13.97
C THR A 142 -1.30 -8.17 -14.47
N ALA A 143 -0.75 -8.99 -13.57
CA ALA A 143 -0.03 -10.21 -13.94
C ALA A 143 -0.93 -11.19 -14.71
N VAL A 144 -2.15 -11.43 -14.21
CA VAL A 144 -3.15 -12.29 -14.86
C VAL A 144 -3.52 -11.75 -16.25
N ASP A 145 -3.85 -10.46 -16.38
CA ASP A 145 -4.19 -9.83 -17.66
C ASP A 145 -3.04 -9.96 -18.69
N ARG A 146 -1.78 -9.78 -18.26
CA ARG A 146 -0.61 -9.99 -19.13
C ARG A 146 -0.44 -11.44 -19.53
N CYS A 147 -0.60 -12.37 -18.58
CA CYS A 147 -0.50 -13.81 -18.81
C CYS A 147 -1.54 -14.28 -19.83
N LEU A 148 -2.82 -13.87 -19.67
CA LEU A 148 -3.90 -14.17 -20.62
C LEU A 148 -3.62 -13.59 -22.01
N ALA A 149 -3.09 -12.37 -22.09
CA ALA A 149 -2.72 -11.76 -23.37
C ALA A 149 -1.66 -12.55 -24.14
N ILE A 150 -0.83 -13.33 -23.45
CA ILE A 150 0.23 -14.15 -24.04
C ILE A 150 -0.24 -15.57 -24.28
N ILE A 151 -0.84 -16.26 -23.31
CA ILE A 151 -1.22 -17.67 -23.46
C ILE A 151 -2.35 -17.81 -24.49
N THR A 152 -3.39 -16.98 -24.42
CA THR A 152 -4.60 -17.11 -25.25
C THR A 152 -4.87 -15.85 -26.08
N PRO A 153 -3.98 -15.48 -27.03
CA PRO A 153 -4.04 -14.19 -27.72
C PRO A 153 -5.27 -14.01 -28.60
N HIS A 154 -5.83 -15.09 -29.16
CA HIS A 154 -7.05 -15.03 -29.98
C HIS A 154 -8.28 -14.72 -29.12
N TRP A 155 -8.44 -15.44 -28.01
CA TRP A 155 -9.51 -15.21 -27.04
C TRP A 155 -9.40 -13.82 -26.39
N TYR A 156 -8.19 -13.43 -25.96
CA TYR A 156 -7.95 -12.12 -25.36
C TYR A 156 -8.28 -10.94 -26.28
N ARG A 157 -8.12 -11.10 -27.60
CA ARG A 157 -8.49 -10.07 -28.57
C ARG A 157 -9.99 -10.03 -28.84
N LYS A 158 -10.63 -11.20 -28.98
CA LYS A 158 -12.03 -11.33 -29.43
C LYS A 158 -13.04 -11.17 -28.28
N GLN A 159 -12.75 -11.76 -27.12
CA GLN A 159 -13.70 -11.90 -26.02
C GLN A 159 -13.40 -10.97 -24.83
N TYR A 160 -12.12 -10.72 -24.52
CA TYR A 160 -11.78 -9.88 -23.38
C TYR A 160 -12.02 -8.39 -23.69
N LYS A 161 -13.20 -7.89 -23.32
CA LYS A 161 -13.65 -6.51 -23.56
C LYS A 161 -13.24 -5.57 -22.43
N LEU A 162 -13.27 -4.25 -22.68
CA LEU A 162 -12.93 -3.24 -21.67
C LEU A 162 -13.81 -3.34 -20.41
N TRP A 163 -15.09 -3.69 -20.57
CA TRP A 163 -16.01 -3.89 -19.44
C TRP A 163 -15.55 -5.00 -18.48
N MET A 164 -14.88 -6.05 -18.96
CA MET A 164 -14.34 -7.09 -18.09
C MET A 164 -13.22 -6.56 -17.19
N VAL A 165 -12.45 -5.56 -17.63
CA VAL A 165 -11.43 -4.91 -16.79
C VAL A 165 -12.10 -4.14 -15.66
N TYR A 166 -13.22 -3.44 -15.93
CA TYR A 166 -13.98 -2.77 -14.88
C TYR A 166 -14.56 -3.76 -13.87
N MET A 167 -15.07 -4.91 -14.32
CA MET A 167 -15.53 -5.96 -13.41
C MET A 167 -14.42 -6.51 -12.54
N VAL A 168 -13.24 -6.72 -13.12
CA VAL A 168 -12.04 -7.15 -12.38
C VAL A 168 -11.62 -6.12 -11.33
N ILE A 169 -11.64 -4.82 -11.66
CA ILE A 169 -11.36 -3.74 -10.71
C ILE A 169 -12.43 -3.71 -9.60
N PHE A 170 -13.71 -3.89 -9.95
CA PHE A 170 -14.79 -3.97 -8.98
C PHE A 170 -14.60 -5.13 -8.01
N PHE A 171 -14.17 -6.31 -8.48
CA PHE A 171 -13.85 -7.43 -7.59
C PHE A 171 -12.71 -7.13 -6.62
N ALA A 172 -11.66 -6.41 -7.03
CA ALA A 172 -10.60 -5.99 -6.12
C ALA A 172 -11.14 -5.04 -5.02
N ILE A 173 -11.97 -4.06 -5.40
CA ILE A 173 -12.60 -3.16 -4.43
C ILE A 173 -13.50 -3.94 -3.47
N LEU A 174 -14.28 -4.89 -3.98
CA LEU A 174 -15.16 -5.74 -3.17
C LEU A 174 -14.36 -6.62 -2.20
N HIS A 175 -13.26 -7.22 -2.66
CA HIS A 175 -12.35 -7.99 -1.81
C HIS A 175 -11.83 -7.15 -0.65
N VAL A 176 -11.33 -5.95 -0.94
CA VAL A 176 -10.85 -5.01 0.09
C VAL A 176 -11.95 -4.63 1.06
N PHE A 177 -13.15 -4.33 0.56
CA PHE A 177 -14.30 -3.99 1.39
C PHE A 177 -14.66 -5.14 2.35
N ILE A 178 -14.74 -6.36 1.85
CA ILE A 178 -15.03 -7.55 2.67
C ILE A 178 -13.94 -7.75 3.73
N SER A 179 -12.66 -7.65 3.38
CA SER A 179 -11.56 -7.79 4.34
C SER A 179 -11.61 -6.73 5.45
N ARG A 180 -11.98 -5.49 5.13
CA ARG A 180 -12.14 -4.44 6.15
C ARG A 180 -13.38 -4.65 7.01
N LEU A 181 -14.49 -5.08 6.41
CA LEU A 181 -15.72 -5.38 7.14
C LEU A 181 -15.52 -6.53 8.14
N GLN A 182 -14.81 -7.59 7.74
CA GLN A 182 -14.44 -8.69 8.63
C GLN A 182 -13.63 -8.20 9.84
N ARG A 183 -12.67 -7.28 9.63
CA ARG A 183 -11.89 -6.72 10.75
C ARG A 183 -12.76 -5.82 11.63
N PHE A 184 -13.63 -4.99 11.05
CA PHE A 184 -14.52 -4.09 11.79
C PHE A 184 -15.36 -4.83 12.84
N PHE A 185 -15.92 -5.99 12.50
CA PHE A 185 -16.74 -6.78 13.44
C PHE A 185 -15.95 -7.44 14.58
N ASN A 186 -14.62 -7.44 14.51
CA ASN A 186 -13.75 -8.09 15.49
C ASN A 186 -12.85 -7.09 16.25
N VAL A 187 -13.05 -5.80 16.03
CA VAL A 187 -12.36 -4.73 16.75
C VAL A 187 -13.03 -4.53 18.11
N SER A 188 -12.22 -4.45 19.17
CA SER A 188 -12.68 -4.12 20.52
C SER A 188 -12.27 -2.69 20.90
N ASP A 189 -12.75 -2.19 22.03
CA ASP A 189 -12.35 -0.90 22.61
C ASP A 189 -11.19 -1.01 23.61
N ILE A 190 -10.32 -2.01 23.43
CA ILE A 190 -9.14 -2.22 24.28
C ILE A 190 -8.15 -1.07 24.04
N LEU A 191 -7.52 -0.57 25.12
CA LEU A 191 -6.48 0.45 25.04
C LEU A 191 -5.17 -0.16 24.52
N LEU A 192 -4.60 0.50 23.53
CA LEU A 192 -3.31 0.17 22.93
C LEU A 192 -2.28 1.22 23.34
N PRO A 193 -1.04 0.82 23.67
CA PRO A 193 0.03 1.76 23.99
C PRO A 193 0.43 2.58 22.75
N PHE A 194 0.25 2.03 21.56
CA PHE A 194 0.58 2.69 20.31
C PHE A 194 -0.23 2.07 19.16
N CYS A 195 -0.62 2.88 18.18
CA CYS A 195 -1.37 2.38 17.03
C CYS A 195 -0.45 1.68 16.02
N THR A 196 -0.30 0.36 16.13
CA THR A 196 0.37 -0.46 15.11
C THR A 196 -0.37 -1.78 14.88
N PRO A 197 -0.20 -2.42 13.72
CA PRO A 197 -0.70 -3.77 13.48
C PRO A 197 -0.11 -4.83 14.43
N LEU A 198 1.09 -4.60 14.98
CA LEU A 198 1.77 -5.53 15.90
C LEU A 198 1.17 -5.51 17.31
N MET A 199 0.56 -4.40 17.72
CA MET A 199 -0.05 -4.22 19.04
C MET A 199 -1.54 -4.57 19.04
N ASP A 200 -2.09 -5.02 17.91
CA ASP A 200 -3.51 -5.34 17.75
C ASP A 200 -3.85 -6.67 18.45
N SER A 201 -4.75 -6.62 19.42
CA SER A 201 -5.22 -7.78 20.20
C SER A 201 -6.05 -8.79 19.38
N SER A 202 -6.48 -8.42 18.17
CA SER A 202 -7.15 -9.32 17.22
C SER A 202 -6.16 -10.20 16.44
N GLU A 203 -5.19 -10.78 17.13
CA GLU A 203 -4.02 -11.44 16.54
C GLU A 203 -4.39 -12.50 15.48
N GLY A 204 -5.47 -13.25 15.67
CA GLY A 204 -5.90 -14.30 14.73
C GLY A 204 -6.23 -13.74 13.35
N ILE A 205 -7.10 -12.74 13.28
CA ILE A 205 -7.60 -12.17 12.01
C ILE A 205 -6.50 -11.36 11.32
N VAL A 206 -5.72 -10.60 12.09
CA VAL A 206 -4.59 -9.83 11.53
C VAL A 206 -3.54 -10.77 10.92
N LYS A 207 -3.23 -11.88 11.60
CA LYS A 207 -2.32 -12.92 11.06
C LYS A 207 -2.91 -13.59 9.82
N GLU A 208 -4.19 -13.96 9.81
CA GLU A 208 -4.84 -14.54 8.63
C GLU A 208 -4.80 -13.60 7.42
N GLN A 209 -5.13 -12.32 7.61
CA GLN A 209 -5.07 -11.31 6.54
C GLN A 209 -3.64 -11.13 6.00
N GLN A 210 -2.64 -11.19 6.88
CA GLN A 210 -1.23 -11.12 6.49
C GLN A 210 -0.82 -12.35 5.67
N ILE A 211 -1.23 -13.56 6.08
CA ILE A 211 -0.95 -14.81 5.36
C ILE A 211 -1.57 -14.77 3.96
N ILE A 212 -2.84 -14.37 3.85
CA ILE A 212 -3.53 -14.24 2.55
C ILE A 212 -2.78 -13.25 1.64
N SER A 213 -2.42 -12.08 2.17
CA SER A 213 -1.68 -11.06 1.42
C SER A 213 -0.32 -11.58 0.91
N ASN A 214 0.38 -12.34 1.74
CA ASN A 214 1.66 -12.97 1.36
C ASN A 214 1.49 -14.03 0.27
N ILE A 215 0.45 -14.87 0.36
CA ILE A 215 0.13 -15.88 -0.66
C ILE A 215 -0.16 -15.19 -2.00
N LEU A 216 -0.99 -14.14 -2.00
CA LEU A 216 -1.32 -13.38 -3.22
C LEU A 216 -0.06 -12.76 -3.86
N LEU A 217 0.87 -12.26 -3.05
CA LEU A 217 2.14 -11.74 -3.53
C LEU A 217 2.99 -12.82 -4.19
N ILE A 218 3.14 -13.99 -3.56
CA ILE A 218 3.90 -15.13 -4.12
C ILE A 218 3.31 -15.57 -5.46
N ILE A 219 1.98 -15.72 -5.53
CA ILE A 219 1.28 -16.06 -6.78
C ILE A 219 1.57 -15.02 -7.85
N THR A 220 1.54 -13.72 -7.49
CA THR A 220 1.84 -12.63 -8.42
C THR A 220 3.26 -12.72 -8.98
N ILE A 221 4.26 -12.98 -8.13
CA ILE A 221 5.66 -13.15 -8.54
C ILE A 221 5.80 -14.32 -9.52
N LEU A 222 5.21 -15.47 -9.20
CA LEU A 222 5.23 -16.66 -10.05
C LEU A 222 4.60 -16.39 -11.42
N LEU A 223 3.46 -15.66 -11.45
CA LEU A 223 2.82 -15.25 -12.70
C LEU A 223 3.71 -14.35 -13.54
N TYR A 224 4.42 -13.37 -12.95
CA TYR A 224 5.36 -12.54 -13.70
C TYR A 224 6.55 -13.34 -14.25
N PHE A 225 7.12 -14.26 -13.47
CA PHE A 225 8.17 -15.16 -13.96
C PHE A 225 7.70 -16.00 -15.15
N LEU A 226 6.53 -16.64 -15.02
CA LEU A 226 5.90 -17.39 -16.10
C LEU A 226 5.71 -16.51 -17.34
N THR A 227 5.20 -15.31 -17.15
CA THR A 227 4.93 -14.34 -18.22
C THR A 227 6.22 -13.92 -18.95
N ILE A 228 7.31 -13.64 -18.22
CA ILE A 228 8.62 -13.32 -18.81
C ILE A 228 9.14 -14.49 -19.64
N ILE A 229 9.09 -15.72 -19.10
CA ILE A 229 9.54 -16.92 -19.81
C ILE A 229 8.74 -17.09 -21.11
N LEU A 230 7.42 -16.99 -21.04
CA LEU A 230 6.54 -17.11 -22.20
C LEU A 230 6.83 -16.06 -23.27
N VAL A 231 7.11 -14.80 -22.89
CA VAL A 231 7.50 -13.76 -23.85
C VAL A 231 8.83 -14.09 -24.51
N LYS A 232 9.84 -14.53 -23.75
CA LYS A 232 11.16 -14.90 -24.31
C LYS A 232 11.04 -16.06 -25.30
N VAL A 233 10.28 -17.09 -24.94
CA VAL A 233 10.01 -18.24 -25.82
C VAL A 233 9.32 -17.79 -27.10
N LYS A 234 8.28 -16.95 -27.01
CA LYS A 234 7.61 -16.42 -28.20
C LYS A 234 8.53 -15.58 -29.07
N LEU A 235 9.35 -14.71 -28.50
CA LEU A 235 10.28 -13.87 -29.24
C LEU A 235 11.32 -14.71 -30.01
N LYS A 236 11.78 -15.83 -29.42
CA LYS A 236 12.70 -16.78 -30.06
C LYS A 236 12.03 -17.58 -31.19
N ASN A 237 10.74 -17.88 -31.04
CA ASN A 237 9.96 -18.67 -32.00
C ASN A 237 9.42 -17.85 -33.19
N VAL A 238 9.45 -16.52 -33.12
CA VAL A 238 9.16 -15.64 -34.26
C VAL A 238 10.37 -15.70 -35.19
N LYS A 239 10.37 -16.71 -36.07
CA LYS A 239 11.35 -16.88 -37.15
C LYS A 239 11.46 -15.59 -37.98
N GLN A 240 12.65 -15.40 -38.56
CA GLN A 240 13.18 -14.30 -39.38
C GLN A 240 12.24 -13.69 -40.45
N ASP A 241 11.11 -14.33 -40.78
CA ASP A 241 10.31 -14.07 -41.98
C ASP A 241 9.02 -13.26 -41.78
N ARG A 242 8.79 -12.63 -40.62
CA ARG A 242 7.65 -11.71 -40.44
C ARG A 242 8.07 -10.24 -40.30
N ILE A 243 7.74 -9.47 -41.34
CA ILE A 243 7.57 -8.00 -41.45
C ILE A 243 7.99 -7.23 -40.18
N LEU A 244 8.99 -6.34 -40.32
CA LEU A 244 9.52 -5.46 -39.26
C LEU A 244 8.45 -4.88 -38.31
N CYS A 245 7.28 -4.51 -38.84
CA CYS A 245 6.13 -4.00 -38.09
C CYS A 245 5.59 -4.97 -37.02
N CYS A 246 5.50 -6.27 -37.32
CA CYS A 246 5.06 -7.29 -36.36
C CYS A 246 6.07 -7.45 -35.22
N ARG A 247 7.36 -7.46 -35.55
CA ARG A 247 8.46 -7.53 -34.58
C ARG A 247 8.49 -6.29 -33.68
N ALA A 248 8.35 -5.09 -34.24
CA ALA A 248 8.31 -3.83 -33.48
C ALA A 248 7.11 -3.78 -32.49
N LYS A 249 5.94 -4.27 -32.91
CA LYS A 249 4.75 -4.33 -32.06
C LYS A 249 4.90 -5.33 -30.91
N GLU A 250 5.56 -6.46 -31.15
CA GLU A 250 5.87 -7.43 -30.10
C GLU A 250 6.98 -6.94 -29.16
N GLN A 251 7.98 -6.23 -29.67
CA GLN A 251 9.00 -5.55 -28.85
C GLN A 251 8.37 -4.49 -27.93
N LEU A 252 7.41 -3.69 -28.42
CA LEU A 252 6.71 -2.71 -27.57
C LEU A 252 5.90 -3.40 -26.45
N LYS A 253 5.21 -4.51 -26.77
CA LYS A 253 4.52 -5.34 -25.78
C LYS A 253 5.48 -5.93 -24.75
N SER A 254 6.63 -6.44 -25.20
CA SER A 254 7.69 -6.98 -24.35
C SER A 254 8.27 -5.89 -23.43
N LYS A 255 8.51 -4.67 -23.94
CA LYS A 255 8.99 -3.55 -23.14
C LYS A 255 8.00 -3.14 -22.04
N LEU A 256 6.71 -3.06 -22.36
CA LEU A 256 5.66 -2.78 -21.37
C LEU A 256 5.57 -3.89 -20.32
N LEU A 257 5.67 -5.14 -20.74
CA LEU A 257 5.63 -6.31 -19.85
C LEU A 257 6.83 -6.37 -18.90
N ASN A 258 8.03 -6.15 -19.43
CA ASN A 258 9.25 -6.04 -18.63
C ASN A 258 9.20 -4.85 -17.66
N THR A 259 8.47 -3.79 -18.02
CA THR A 259 8.28 -2.64 -17.13
C THR A 259 7.37 -3.00 -15.96
N LEU A 260 6.25 -3.68 -16.23
CA LEU A 260 5.33 -4.15 -15.19
C LEU A 260 5.99 -5.20 -14.29
N ALA A 261 6.74 -6.14 -14.87
CA ALA A 261 7.46 -7.14 -14.11
C ALA A 261 8.58 -6.53 -13.25
N LEU A 262 9.30 -5.53 -13.76
CA LEU A 262 10.29 -4.79 -12.96
C LEU A 262 9.63 -4.06 -11.79
N ASN A 263 8.46 -3.46 -12.01
CA ASN A 263 7.69 -2.79 -10.96
C ASN A 263 7.20 -3.77 -9.87
N THR A 264 6.71 -4.94 -10.27
CA THR A 264 6.30 -5.94 -9.29
C THR A 264 7.49 -6.59 -8.60
N ALA A 265 8.61 -6.80 -9.29
CA ALA A 265 9.85 -7.26 -8.68
C ALA A 265 10.36 -6.25 -7.65
N SER A 266 10.37 -4.94 -7.95
CA SER A 266 10.77 -3.92 -6.99
C SER A 266 9.86 -3.94 -5.76
N TYR A 267 8.54 -4.03 -5.96
CA TYR A 267 7.58 -4.14 -4.87
C TYR A 267 7.80 -5.39 -4.01
N ALA A 268 7.95 -6.55 -4.64
CA ALA A 268 8.21 -7.82 -3.96
C ALA A 268 9.51 -7.77 -3.16
N THR A 269 10.59 -7.22 -3.71
CA THR A 269 11.86 -7.04 -2.99
C THR A 269 11.69 -6.13 -1.78
N THR A 270 10.98 -5.00 -1.93
CA THR A 270 10.74 -4.10 -0.80
C THR A 270 9.88 -4.76 0.29
N LEU A 271 8.85 -5.52 -0.08
CA LEU A 271 8.02 -6.27 0.88
C LEU A 271 8.79 -7.39 1.57
N LEU A 272 9.60 -8.16 0.83
CA LEU A 272 10.44 -9.21 1.42
C LEU A 272 11.40 -8.61 2.44
N PHE A 273 12.02 -7.47 2.11
CA PHE A 273 12.87 -6.74 3.03
C PHE A 273 12.10 -6.29 4.28
N GLY A 274 10.90 -5.72 4.12
CA GLY A 274 10.02 -5.39 5.24
C GLY A 274 9.67 -6.61 6.10
N TYR A 275 9.36 -7.75 5.50
CA TYR A 275 9.01 -8.98 6.22
C TYR A 275 10.19 -9.54 7.01
N ILE A 276 11.40 -9.54 6.43
CA ILE A 276 12.62 -9.94 7.13
C ILE A 276 12.83 -9.06 8.36
N LEU A 277 12.70 -7.74 8.21
CA LEU A 277 12.83 -6.80 9.32
C LEU A 277 11.76 -7.02 10.40
N THR A 278 10.49 -7.22 10.02
CA THR A 278 9.43 -7.52 10.98
C THR A 278 9.66 -8.85 11.69
N THR A 279 10.19 -9.86 10.99
CA THR A 279 10.52 -11.16 11.59
C THR A 279 11.64 -11.01 12.60
N ILE A 280 12.72 -10.31 12.25
CA ILE A 280 13.82 -10.01 13.17
C ILE A 280 13.29 -9.22 14.37
N ALA A 281 12.48 -8.19 14.14
CA ALA A 281 11.84 -7.41 15.20
C ALA A 281 10.98 -8.30 16.13
N SER A 282 10.20 -9.23 15.59
CA SER A 282 9.38 -10.14 16.39
C SER A 282 10.17 -11.16 17.21
N SER A 283 11.42 -11.43 16.82
CA SER A 283 12.33 -12.31 17.57
C SER A 283 13.07 -11.59 18.70
N GLU A 284 13.03 -10.26 18.73
CA GLU A 284 13.70 -9.44 19.72
C GLU A 284 12.89 -9.39 21.02
N LYS A 285 13.55 -9.63 22.16
CA LYS A 285 12.87 -9.69 23.47
C LYS A 285 12.60 -8.31 24.04
N ASN A 286 13.41 -7.32 23.65
CA ASN A 286 13.22 -5.94 24.07
C ASN A 286 12.29 -5.21 23.09
N ILE A 287 11.13 -4.76 23.57
CA ILE A 287 10.11 -4.04 22.77
C ILE A 287 10.70 -2.80 22.09
N PHE A 288 11.61 -2.08 22.76
CA PHE A 288 12.22 -0.87 22.18
C PHE A 288 13.20 -1.19 21.03
N GLU A 289 13.98 -2.26 21.15
CA GLU A 289 14.87 -2.72 20.06
C GLU A 289 14.07 -3.34 18.92
N SER A 290 13.01 -4.09 19.23
CA SER A 290 12.05 -4.60 18.24
C SER A 290 11.48 -3.46 17.39
N LEU A 291 11.03 -2.37 18.03
CA LEU A 291 10.48 -1.20 17.34
C LEU A 291 11.55 -0.42 16.56
N LYS A 292 12.78 -0.31 17.06
CA LYS A 292 13.91 0.27 16.32
C LYS A 292 14.24 -0.51 15.06
N ILE A 293 13.99 -1.81 15.01
CA ILE A 293 14.20 -2.63 13.81
C ILE A 293 12.99 -2.51 12.88
N ALA A 294 11.77 -2.59 13.43
CA ALA A 294 10.52 -2.48 12.68
C ALA A 294 10.41 -1.16 11.91
N ARG A 295 11.03 -0.06 12.40
CA ARG A 295 11.06 1.24 11.71
C ARG A 295 11.64 1.16 10.28
N TYR A 296 12.57 0.25 10.00
CA TYR A 296 13.14 0.13 8.66
C TYR A 296 12.17 -0.52 7.65
N ALA A 297 11.08 -1.13 8.11
CA ALA A 297 10.05 -1.68 7.24
C ALA A 297 9.35 -0.57 6.42
N LEU A 298 9.46 0.71 6.82
CA LEU A 298 8.95 1.85 6.04
C LEU A 298 9.66 2.05 4.69
N ILE A 299 10.80 1.40 4.44
CA ILE A 299 11.40 1.34 3.10
C ILE A 299 10.42 0.78 2.07
N THR A 300 9.44 -0.03 2.49
CA THR A 300 8.35 -0.50 1.63
C THR A 300 7.56 0.62 0.97
N PHE A 301 7.40 1.78 1.62
CA PHE A 301 6.65 2.92 1.10
C PHE A 301 7.38 3.66 -0.02
N LEU A 302 8.73 3.62 -0.03
CA LEU A 302 9.52 4.19 -1.13
C LEU A 302 9.23 3.54 -2.47
N ASN A 303 8.64 2.34 -2.48
CA ASN A 303 8.23 1.69 -3.71
C ASN A 303 7.15 2.48 -4.47
N GLY A 304 6.39 3.37 -3.81
CA GLY A 304 5.51 4.32 -4.50
C GLY A 304 6.27 5.25 -5.45
N ILE A 305 7.42 5.76 -5.01
CA ILE A 305 8.32 6.60 -5.84
C ILE A 305 8.93 5.76 -6.96
N VAL A 306 9.47 4.58 -6.61
CA VAL A 306 10.08 3.66 -7.58
C VAL A 306 9.10 3.29 -8.68
N THR A 307 7.84 2.99 -8.31
CA THR A 307 6.75 2.67 -9.24
C THR A 307 6.53 3.80 -10.24
N PHE A 308 6.43 5.05 -9.74
CA PHE A 308 6.27 6.21 -10.60
C PHE A 308 7.45 6.37 -11.57
N LEU A 309 8.69 6.29 -11.06
CA LEU A 309 9.90 6.48 -11.87
C LEU A 309 10.00 5.42 -12.96
N ILE A 310 9.71 4.15 -12.64
CA ILE A 310 9.69 3.05 -13.61
C ILE A 310 8.70 3.36 -14.74
N PHE A 311 7.47 3.78 -14.42
CA PHE A 311 6.47 4.11 -15.44
C PHE A 311 6.84 5.35 -16.25
N TYR A 312 7.30 6.41 -15.59
CA TYR A 312 7.69 7.66 -16.22
C TYR A 312 8.83 7.47 -17.23
N PHE A 313 9.87 6.72 -16.88
CA PHE A 313 11.02 6.54 -17.76
C PHE A 313 10.82 5.45 -18.82
N ARG A 314 10.04 4.40 -18.55
CA ARG A 314 9.91 3.26 -19.48
C ARG A 314 8.67 3.30 -20.36
N ILE A 315 7.59 3.97 -19.94
CA ILE A 315 6.32 4.02 -20.68
C ILE A 315 6.15 5.40 -21.31
N ARG A 316 6.37 5.47 -22.61
CA ARG A 316 6.36 6.73 -23.35
C ARG A 316 5.00 7.41 -23.36
N GLU A 317 3.92 6.65 -23.54
CA GLU A 317 2.57 7.22 -23.57
C GLU A 317 2.11 7.73 -22.20
N PHE A 318 2.59 7.11 -21.12
CA PHE A 318 2.39 7.58 -19.75
C PHE A 318 3.07 8.94 -19.56
N ARG A 319 4.37 9.03 -19.86
CA ARG A 319 5.13 10.29 -19.79
C ARG A 319 4.50 11.40 -20.61
N PHE A 320 4.03 11.10 -21.82
CA PHE A 320 3.38 12.09 -22.67
C PHE A 320 2.07 12.60 -22.07
N ALA A 321 1.24 11.73 -21.51
CA ALA A 321 0.01 12.15 -20.83
C ALA A 321 0.30 13.05 -19.62
N MET A 322 1.35 12.76 -18.86
CA MET A 322 1.81 13.60 -17.75
C MET A 322 2.20 14.99 -18.21
N ILE A 323 3.04 15.08 -19.26
CA ILE A 323 3.45 16.35 -19.85
C ILE A 323 2.24 17.14 -20.37
N GLN A 324 1.32 16.49 -21.08
CA GLN A 324 0.10 17.12 -21.57
C GLN A 324 -0.77 17.65 -20.43
N MET A 325 -0.83 16.94 -19.30
CA MET A 325 -1.58 17.40 -18.14
C MET A 325 -0.89 18.59 -17.46
N LEU A 326 0.44 18.59 -17.35
CA LEU A 326 1.21 19.75 -16.83
C LEU A 326 0.96 21.01 -17.66
N GLN A 327 0.89 20.87 -18.99
CA GLN A 327 0.62 21.98 -19.91
C GLN A 327 -0.78 22.59 -19.76
N LYS A 328 -1.74 21.87 -19.14
CA LYS A 328 -3.08 22.40 -18.84
C LYS A 328 -3.11 23.28 -17.59
N ILE A 329 -2.05 23.27 -16.77
CA ILE A 329 -1.97 24.09 -15.56
C ILE A 329 -1.53 25.51 -15.96
N PRO A 330 -2.36 26.56 -15.76
CA PRO A 330 -2.10 27.91 -16.27
C PRO A 330 -0.77 28.50 -15.79
N VAL A 331 -0.43 28.28 -14.52
CA VAL A 331 0.81 28.77 -13.88
C VAL A 331 2.06 28.18 -14.55
N LEU A 332 2.02 26.89 -14.92
CA LEU A 332 3.13 26.19 -15.56
C LEU A 332 3.22 26.47 -17.07
N LYS A 333 2.11 26.84 -17.72
CA LYS A 333 2.07 27.27 -19.12
C LYS A 333 2.87 28.55 -19.33
N ASN A 334 2.86 29.46 -18.36
CA ASN A 334 3.60 30.72 -18.41
C ASN A 334 5.11 30.55 -18.19
N LEU A 335 5.52 29.49 -17.50
CA LEU A 335 6.93 29.21 -17.19
C LEU A 335 7.76 28.70 -18.38
N LYS A 336 7.19 28.48 -19.58
CA LYS A 336 7.87 27.88 -20.76
C LYS A 336 8.70 26.63 -20.43
N LEU A 337 8.42 25.95 -19.32
CA LEU A 337 9.34 24.96 -18.72
C LEU A 337 9.34 23.62 -19.46
N VAL A 338 8.47 23.43 -20.46
CA VAL A 338 8.34 22.15 -21.17
C VAL A 338 8.36 22.37 -22.68
N ARG A 339 9.49 22.87 -23.18
CA ARG A 339 9.89 22.72 -24.59
C ARG A 339 11.00 21.66 -24.74
N ILE A 340 10.94 20.60 -23.93
CA ILE A 340 11.78 19.40 -24.08
C ILE A 340 10.88 18.26 -24.56
N VAL A 341 10.41 18.37 -25.80
CA VAL A 341 10.15 17.19 -26.61
C VAL A 341 11.33 17.15 -27.57
N PRO A 342 12.22 16.14 -27.52
CA PRO A 342 13.27 16.02 -28.51
C PRO A 342 12.63 16.00 -29.90
N SER A 343 13.13 16.86 -30.77
CA SER A 343 12.66 17.09 -32.15
C SER A 343 12.84 15.89 -33.09
N GLU A 344 13.22 14.71 -32.59
CA GLU A 344 13.36 13.48 -33.37
C GLU A 344 12.03 12.75 -33.65
N PHE A 345 10.88 13.37 -33.35
CA PHE A 345 9.58 12.68 -33.34
C PHE A 345 8.54 13.18 -34.34
N SER A 346 8.97 13.91 -35.38
CA SER A 346 8.10 14.36 -36.48
C SER A 346 8.19 13.52 -37.76
N THR A 347 9.06 12.52 -37.84
CA THR A 347 9.20 11.71 -39.07
C THR A 347 9.18 10.23 -38.76
N ALA A 348 7.98 9.68 -38.54
CA ALA A 348 7.70 8.28 -38.84
C ALA A 348 6.18 8.02 -38.80
N VAL A 349 5.61 7.99 -40.01
CA VAL A 349 4.39 7.29 -40.42
C VAL A 349 3.07 8.02 -40.19
N SER A 350 2.78 8.90 -41.16
CA SER A 350 1.51 8.95 -41.89
C SER A 350 1.12 7.58 -42.45
#